data_AF-A0A1Y2AWX7-F1
#
_entry.id   AF-A0A1Y2AWX7-F1
#
_cell.length_a   1.000
_cell.length_b   1.000
_cell.length_c   1.000
_cell.angle_alpha   90.00
_cell.angle_beta   90.00
_cell.angle_gamma   90.00
#
_symmetry.space_group_name_H-M   'P 1'
#
loop_
_entity.id
_entity.type
_entity.pdbx_description
1 polymer ?
#
loop_
_entity_poly.entity_id
_entity_poly.type
_entity_poly.pdbx_seq_one_letter_code
_entity_poly.pdbx_strand_id
1 'polypeptide(L)' 'NSYSYCDKDWQAALTFDDGPGKWTGELLDYLAEQGIKATFFVNGKNWNCIYNPIYTDFLIRAYNEGHQIG' A
#
# COMPACT_ATOMS: atom_id res chain seq x y z
N ASN A 1 9.91 20.01 0.45
CA ASN A 1 11.04 19.11 0.15
C ASN A 1 10.52 17.89 -0.57
N SER A 2 11.20 17.45 -1.62
CA SER A 2 10.92 16.18 -2.31
C SER A 2 11.92 15.11 -1.86
N TYR A 3 11.47 13.87 -1.72
CA TYR A 3 12.31 12.72 -1.40
C TYR A 3 12.31 11.76 -2.59
N SER A 4 13.49 11.29 -2.99
CA SER A 4 13.63 10.42 -4.18
C SER A 4 14.64 9.28 -3.98
N TYR A 5 15.13 9.08 -2.75
CA TYR A 5 16.10 8.04 -2.42
C TYR A 5 15.91 7.56 -0.97
N CYS A 6 16.31 6.31 -0.71
CA CYS A 6 16.46 5.78 0.64
C CYS A 6 17.78 6.27 1.26
N ASP A 7 17.79 6.53 2.56
CA ASP A 7 18.94 7.11 3.26
C ASP A 7 20.01 6.08 3.66
N LYS A 8 19.73 4.78 3.54
CA LYS A 8 20.66 3.69 3.84
C LYS A 8 20.95 2.82 2.63
N ASP A 9 22.15 2.26 2.61
CA ASP A 9 22.59 1.32 1.59
C ASP A 9 21.70 0.06 1.53
N TRP A 10 21.61 -0.53 0.34
CA TRP A 10 20.88 -1.78 0.07
C TRP A 10 19.38 -1.74 0.40
N GLN A 11 18.79 -0.56 0.43
CA GLN A 11 17.35 -0.39 0.57
C GLN A 11 16.67 -0.16 -0.78
N ALA A 12 15.49 -0.75 -0.92
CA ALA A 12 14.51 -0.40 -1.93
C ALA A 12 13.16 -0.19 -1.24
N ALA A 13 12.44 0.86 -1.63
CA ALA A 13 11.09 1.12 -1.14
C ALA A 13 10.09 0.88 -2.27
N LEU A 14 9.29 -0.17 -2.14
CA LEU A 14 8.20 -0.45 -3.07
C LEU A 14 7.00 0.43 -2.69
N THR A 15 6.49 1.19 -3.65
CA THR A 15 5.35 2.10 -3.45
C THR A 15 4.25 1.82 -4.46
N PHE A 16 3.01 1.94 -4.03
CA PHE A 16 1.83 1.78 -4.88
C PHE A 16 0.89 2.97 -4.70
N ASP A 17 0.51 3.60 -5.81
CA ASP A 17 -0.28 4.83 -5.83
C ASP A 17 -1.75 4.55 -6.18
N ASP A 18 -2.60 5.57 -6.01
CA ASP A 18 -4.00 5.67 -6.45
C ASP A 18 -5.01 4.69 -5.82
N GLY A 19 -4.53 3.72 -5.05
CA GLY A 19 -5.35 2.71 -4.38
C GLY A 19 -6.14 3.25 -3.19
N PRO A 20 -6.88 2.37 -2.49
CA PRO A 20 -7.07 0.93 -2.76
C PRO A 20 -7.96 0.62 -3.98
N GLY A 21 -7.77 -0.55 -4.59
CA GLY A 21 -8.49 -0.99 -5.78
C GLY A 21 -8.72 -2.50 -5.85
N LYS A 22 -9.31 -2.97 -6.97
CA LYS A 22 -9.73 -4.38 -7.13
C LYS A 22 -8.59 -5.41 -7.00
N TRP A 23 -7.34 -5.00 -7.24
CA TRP A 23 -6.16 -5.86 -7.15
C TRP A 23 -5.43 -5.75 -5.81
N THR A 24 -5.84 -4.84 -4.92
CA THR A 24 -5.12 -4.62 -3.66
C THR A 24 -5.11 -5.87 -2.78
N GLY A 25 -6.19 -6.65 -2.74
CA GLY A 25 -6.24 -7.91 -1.98
C GLY A 25 -5.19 -8.93 -2.46
N GLU A 26 -5.15 -9.22 -3.76
CA GLU A 26 -4.19 -10.16 -4.36
C GLU A 26 -2.74 -9.67 -4.21
N LEU A 27 -2.51 -8.36 -4.33
CA LEU A 27 -1.20 -7.77 -4.09
C LEU A 27 -0.76 -7.95 -2.63
N LEU A 28 -1.67 -7.78 -1.66
CA LEU A 28 -1.36 -8.01 -0.24
C LEU A 28 -1.04 -9.48 0.03
N ASP A 29 -1.77 -10.41 -0.58
CA ASP A 29 -1.46 -11.85 -0.50
C ASP A 29 -0.03 -12.13 -1.00
N TYR A 30 0.32 -11.61 -2.18
CA TYR A 30 1.65 -11.77 -2.75
C TYR A 30 2.75 -11.16 -1.86
N LEU A 31 2.56 -9.93 -1.37
CA LEU A 31 3.53 -9.27 -0.50
C LEU A 31 3.75 -10.05 0.81
N ALA A 32 2.67 -10.61 1.38
CA ALA A 32 2.74 -11.46 2.55
C ALA A 32 3.51 -12.76 2.28
N GLU A 33 3.25 -13.44 1.16
CA GLU A 33 3.95 -14.66 0.73
C GLU A 33 5.46 -14.41 0.53
N GLN A 34 5.84 -13.25 0.00
CA GLN A 34 7.25 -12.88 -0.19
C GLN A 34 7.91 -12.29 1.06
N GLY A 35 7.15 -12.05 2.14
CA GLY A 35 7.66 -11.38 3.34
C GLY A 35 8.10 -9.92 3.12
N ILE A 36 7.54 -9.25 2.11
CA ILE A 36 7.90 -7.87 1.71
C ILE A 36 6.96 -6.87 2.38
N LYS A 37 7.50 -5.71 2.79
CA LYS A 37 6.70 -4.55 3.20
C LYS A 37 6.76 -3.46 2.13
N ALA A 38 5.63 -2.80 1.88
CA ALA A 38 5.49 -1.73 0.91
C ALA A 38 4.83 -0.49 1.54
N THR A 39 4.78 0.59 0.77
CA THR A 39 4.01 1.80 1.09
C THR A 39 2.87 1.97 0.09
N PHE A 40 1.67 2.29 0.58
CA PHE A 40 0.51 2.57 -0.25
C PHE A 40 0.15 4.05 -0.11
N PHE A 41 0.25 4.82 -1.20
CA PHE A 41 -0.19 6.21 -1.28
C PHE A 41 -1.62 6.25 -1.80
N VAL A 42 -2.56 6.54 -0.91
CA VAL A 42 -3.98 6.28 -1.17
C VAL A 42 -4.75 7.55 -1.50
N ASN A 43 -5.88 7.40 -2.20
CA ASN A 43 -6.81 8.49 -2.42
C ASN A 43 -8.12 8.26 -1.66
N GLY A 44 -8.73 9.34 -1.15
CA GLY A 44 -10.06 9.26 -0.55
C GLY A 44 -11.16 8.90 -1.56
N LYS A 45 -11.09 9.51 -2.74
CA LYS A 45 -12.01 9.23 -3.86
C LYS A 45 -11.30 9.46 -5.20
N ASN A 46 -10.98 8.37 -5.89
CA ASN A 46 -10.40 8.37 -7.24
C ASN A 46 -11.11 7.29 -8.07
N TRP A 47 -10.43 6.18 -8.38
CA TRP A 47 -11.01 4.99 -9.01
C TRP A 47 -12.15 4.38 -8.21
N ASN A 48 -12.05 4.48 -6.88
CA ASN A 48 -13.07 4.06 -5.92
C ASN A 48 -13.13 5.02 -4.74
N CYS A 49 -14.11 4.82 -3.86
CA CYS A 49 -14.20 5.50 -2.57
C CYS A 49 -13.50 4.68 -1.49
N ILE A 50 -12.65 5.32 -0.69
CA ILE A 50 -11.90 4.69 0.40
C ILE A 50 -12.82 4.08 1.47
N TYR A 51 -14.06 4.59 1.59
CA TYR A 51 -15.10 4.10 2.51
C TYR A 51 -15.97 2.98 1.92
N ASN A 52 -15.68 2.49 0.71
CA ASN A 52 -16.26 1.22 0.27
C ASN A 52 -15.79 0.11 1.23
N PRO A 53 -16.68 -0.74 1.76
CA PRO A 53 -16.30 -1.74 2.77
C PRO A 53 -15.10 -2.60 2.37
N ILE A 54 -15.08 -3.16 1.16
CA ILE A 54 -14.00 -4.04 0.69
C ILE A 54 -12.65 -3.29 0.63
N TYR A 55 -12.68 -2.04 0.18
CA TYR A 55 -11.47 -1.23 0.05
C TYR A 55 -10.99 -0.68 1.39
N THR A 56 -11.91 -0.42 2.32
CA THR A 56 -11.59 -0.10 3.72
C THR A 56 -10.89 -1.29 4.36
N ASP A 57 -11.42 -2.50 4.17
CA ASP A 57 -10.85 -3.73 4.73
C ASP A 57 -9.43 -3.98 4.20
N PHE A 58 -9.18 -3.71 2.92
CA PHE A 58 -7.83 -3.81 2.36
C PHE A 58 -6.84 -2.82 2.98
N LEU A 59 -7.27 -1.60 3.32
CA LEU A 59 -6.39 -0.64 4.01
C LEU A 59 -6.10 -1.02 5.45
N ILE A 60 -7.12 -1.48 6.17
CA ILE A 60 -6.96 -1.99 7.54
C ILE A 60 -6.01 -3.20 7.51
N ARG A 61 -6.21 -4.11 6.56
CA ARG A 61 -5.32 -5.27 6.35
C ARG A 61 -3.89 -4.82 6.06
N ALA A 62 -3.68 -3.91 5.11
CA ALA A 62 -2.35 -3.43 4.76
C ALA A 62 -1.60 -2.85 5.96
N TYR A 63 -2.28 -2.02 6.76
CA TYR A 63 -1.74 -1.49 8.00
C TYR A 63 -1.40 -2.58 9.03
N ASN A 64 -2.32 -3.52 9.26
CA ASN A 64 -2.13 -4.63 10.21
C ASN A 64 -1.01 -5.58 9.78
N GLU A 65 -0.78 -5.73 8.47
CA GLU A 65 0.34 -6.50 7.91
C GLU A 65 1.66 -5.71 7.92
N GLY A 66 1.68 -4.48 8.43
CA GLY A 66 2.90 -3.69 8.62
C GLY A 66 3.36 -2.91 7.39
N HIS A 67 2.45 -2.66 6.44
CA HIS A 67 2.69 -1.70 5.37
C HIS A 67 2.47 -0.27 5.84
N GLN A 68 3.15 0.68 5.21
CA GLN A 68 2.94 2.10 5.46
C GLN A 68 1.76 2.61 4.62
N ILE A 69 0.91 3.43 5.22
CA ILE A 69 -0.17 4.15 4.52
C ILE A 69 0.22 5.63 4.45
N GLY A 70 0.22 6.17 3.23
CA GLY A 70 0.56 7.55 2.92
C GLY A 70 -0.53 8.29 2.15
#